data_AF-A0A3D8J216-F1
#
_entry.id   AF-A0A3D8J216-F1
#
_cell.length_a   1.000
_cell.length_b   1.000
_cell.length_c   1.000
_cell.angle_alpha   90.00
_cell.angle_beta   90.00
_cell.angle_gamma   90.00
#
_symmetry.space_group_name_H-M   'P 1'
#
loop_
_entity.id
_entity.type
_entity.pdbx_description
1 polymer ?
#
loop_
_entity_poly.entity_id
_entity_poly.type
_entity_poly.pdbx_seq_one_letter_code
_entity_poly.pdbx_strand_id
1 'polypeptide(L)'
;MEKCIDFLQNLSKIISERKTLQIILLILCVLAMSASFYNNAFRIAGKNWFARFGKDVESHIPATILAQKYHFDTEGYGLGFVSAKGIKDNYGNGTLRMLETHIPPESFHPYKSAIGIQGFVWAWTYKMLHLENLDVLRMINSLMSALSIVLISILLMKIFGKLFGILFFASMFLSGWVTNFGNNLYWSISVWFLPALFSFYIYICRMKSKIPIILCCIGYSLAICMKSLCSYEYLTSIVLFSLSPFLIVIVFSLITRYKYGKTPPIYSNNYRLIPIKSAYIYTIILFTLSVIGFFLAFTWHIYIRGEGNIWLGLQDVYQHDFLRRMIGGKAEAFDPVYAQSLNANIFTVIGKYLYWEGSFLAGTGKYGFAVLLIVSIALLVQMKNQEEKYLLTSMLFVFALPALSWFILGKAHSFVHTHMNFILWYLGFTAMLLYIPSTFLLQKKNNFKKS
;
A
#
# COMPACT_ATOMS: atom_id res chain seq x y z
N MET A 1 -3.87 55.79 3.87
CA MET A 1 -4.79 54.70 3.43
C MET A 1 -4.18 53.87 2.30
N GLU A 2 -3.62 54.49 1.25
CA GLU A 2 -2.96 53.79 0.12
C GLU A 2 -1.81 52.85 0.52
N LYS A 3 -0.92 53.24 1.43
CA LYS A 3 0.19 52.37 1.89
C LYS A 3 -0.26 51.08 2.61
N CYS A 4 -1.44 51.06 3.23
CA CYS A 4 -2.02 49.84 3.82
C CYS A 4 -2.64 48.92 2.76
N ILE A 5 -3.16 49.48 1.67
CA ILE A 5 -3.77 48.73 0.56
C ILE A 5 -2.68 48.01 -0.25
N ASP A 6 -1.55 48.68 -0.54
CA ASP A 6 -0.39 48.07 -1.20
C ASP A 6 0.25 46.93 -0.39
N PHE A 7 0.32 47.07 0.94
CA PHE A 7 0.81 46.01 1.81
C PHE A 7 -0.11 44.79 1.81
N LEU A 8 -1.42 45.00 1.87
CA LEU A 8 -2.42 43.91 1.82
C LEU A 8 -2.48 43.23 0.45
N GLN A 9 -2.28 43.97 -0.64
CA GLN A 9 -2.18 43.42 -1.99
C GLN A 9 -0.89 42.62 -2.19
N ASN A 10 0.26 43.10 -1.67
CA ASN A 10 1.50 42.34 -1.68
C ASN A 10 1.42 41.09 -0.80
N LEU A 11 0.76 41.17 0.37
CA LEU A 11 0.57 40.01 1.24
C LEU A 11 -0.35 38.97 0.58
N SER A 12 -1.46 39.39 -0.05
CA SER A 12 -2.36 38.48 -0.76
C SER A 12 -1.68 37.86 -1.98
N LYS A 13 -0.84 38.62 -2.69
CA LYS A 13 0.00 38.16 -3.80
C LYS A 13 1.05 37.16 -3.34
N ILE A 14 1.79 37.42 -2.25
CA ILE A 14 2.76 36.47 -1.66
C ILE A 14 2.04 35.20 -1.16
N ILE A 15 0.85 35.34 -0.55
CA ILE A 15 0.05 34.19 -0.09
C ILE A 15 -0.46 33.37 -1.29
N SER A 16 -0.86 34.03 -2.38
CA SER A 16 -1.29 33.41 -3.64
C SER A 16 -0.11 32.71 -4.34
N GLU A 17 1.03 33.38 -4.49
CA GLU A 17 2.27 32.86 -5.07
C GLU A 17 2.79 31.65 -4.28
N ARG A 18 2.72 31.68 -2.94
CA ARG A 18 3.07 30.51 -2.10
C ARG A 18 2.13 29.34 -2.31
N LYS A 19 0.83 29.56 -2.57
CA LYS A 19 -0.12 28.48 -2.92
C LYS A 19 0.17 27.93 -4.31
N THR A 20 0.42 28.79 -5.29
CA THR A 20 0.79 28.40 -6.66
C THR A 20 2.08 27.58 -6.67
N LEU A 21 3.12 28.02 -5.96
CA LEU A 21 4.38 27.29 -5.84
C LEU A 21 4.20 25.92 -5.16
N GLN A 22 3.33 25.84 -4.15
CA GLN A 22 3.00 24.56 -3.51
C GLN A 22 2.30 23.61 -4.49
N ILE A 23 1.34 24.10 -5.28
CA ILE A 23 0.65 23.30 -6.30
C ILE A 23 1.65 22.83 -7.36
N ILE A 24 2.52 23.72 -7.85
CA ILE A 24 3.57 23.36 -8.83
C ILE A 24 4.49 22.28 -8.25
N LEU A 25 4.95 22.43 -7.00
CA LEU A 25 5.79 21.44 -6.35
C LEU A 25 5.07 20.08 -6.22
N LEU A 26 3.78 20.07 -5.89
CA LEU A 26 3.00 18.84 -5.82
C LEU A 26 2.90 18.15 -7.19
N ILE A 27 2.63 18.91 -8.25
CA ILE A 27 2.60 18.41 -9.62
C ILE A 27 3.97 17.82 -9.97
N LEU A 28 5.07 18.52 -9.68
CA LEU A 28 6.42 18.04 -9.92
C LEU A 28 6.73 16.74 -9.15
N CYS A 29 6.31 16.63 -7.89
CA CYS A 29 6.47 15.39 -7.12
C CYS A 29 5.70 14.22 -7.75
N VAL A 30 4.45 14.45 -8.19
CA VAL A 30 3.64 13.43 -8.87
C VAL A 30 4.28 13.02 -10.19
N LEU A 31 4.73 13.98 -11.00
CA LEU A 31 5.37 13.70 -12.29
C LEU A 31 6.71 12.98 -12.13
N ALA A 32 7.56 13.42 -11.19
CA ALA A 32 8.83 12.76 -10.91
C ALA A 32 8.61 11.32 -10.41
N MET A 33 7.68 11.11 -9.49
CA MET A 33 7.36 9.77 -8.99
C MET A 33 6.75 8.89 -10.06
N SER A 34 5.84 9.43 -10.89
CA SER A 34 5.27 8.72 -12.03
C SER A 34 6.33 8.32 -13.05
N ALA A 35 7.29 9.21 -13.35
CA ALA A 35 8.42 8.89 -14.22
C ALA A 35 9.29 7.76 -13.61
N SER A 36 9.53 7.80 -12.29
CA SER A 36 10.22 6.69 -11.61
C SER A 36 9.45 5.37 -11.80
N PHE A 37 8.13 5.37 -11.64
CA PHE A 37 7.31 4.15 -11.74
C PHE A 37 7.18 3.63 -13.16
N TYR A 38 6.98 4.52 -14.12
CA TYR A 38 6.66 4.14 -15.50
C TYR A 38 7.85 3.54 -16.23
N ASN A 39 9.02 4.18 -16.15
CA ASN A 39 10.20 3.80 -16.92
C ASN A 39 11.49 3.71 -16.08
N ASN A 40 11.39 3.76 -14.75
CA ASN A 40 12.54 3.75 -13.85
C ASN A 40 13.56 4.86 -14.18
N ALA A 41 13.06 6.07 -14.49
CA ALA A 41 13.86 7.22 -14.93
C ALA A 41 15.09 7.49 -14.05
N PHE A 42 14.94 7.32 -12.74
CA PHE A 42 15.98 7.60 -11.74
C PHE A 42 16.85 6.37 -11.41
N ARG A 43 16.62 5.23 -12.07
CA ARG A 43 17.37 3.97 -11.88
C ARG A 43 17.36 3.49 -10.42
N ILE A 44 16.24 3.68 -9.74
CA ILE A 44 16.02 3.28 -8.34
C ILE A 44 15.96 1.76 -8.23
N ALA A 45 15.24 1.11 -9.16
CA ALA A 45 15.24 -0.34 -9.29
C ALA A 45 16.34 -0.81 -10.26
N GLY A 46 16.87 -2.01 -10.06
CA GLY A 46 17.77 -2.63 -11.03
C GLY A 46 17.07 -2.86 -12.37
N LYS A 47 17.73 -2.56 -13.51
CA LYS A 47 17.11 -2.61 -14.85
C LYS A 47 16.44 -3.96 -15.16
N ASN A 48 17.15 -5.06 -14.91
CA ASN A 48 16.62 -6.41 -15.17
C ASN A 48 15.45 -6.77 -14.25
N TRP A 49 15.49 -6.29 -13.01
CA TRP A 49 14.41 -6.51 -12.06
C TRP A 49 13.16 -5.75 -12.49
N PHE A 50 13.28 -4.47 -12.81
CA PHE A 50 12.18 -3.64 -13.32
C PHE A 50 11.55 -4.22 -14.59
N ALA A 51 12.36 -4.68 -15.55
CA ALA A 51 11.87 -5.23 -16.81
C ALA A 51 11.18 -6.61 -16.69
N ARG A 52 11.39 -7.34 -15.58
CA ARG A 52 10.85 -8.69 -15.38
C ARG A 52 9.82 -8.78 -14.26
N PHE A 53 9.74 -7.77 -13.41
CA PHE A 53 8.94 -7.80 -12.19
C PHE A 53 7.45 -7.97 -12.50
N GLY A 54 6.82 -8.99 -11.89
CA GLY A 54 5.38 -9.18 -11.88
C GLY A 54 4.76 -9.42 -13.27
N LYS A 55 5.53 -9.85 -14.27
CA LYS A 55 5.01 -10.16 -15.62
C LYS A 55 4.08 -11.36 -15.62
N ASP A 56 4.34 -12.32 -14.74
CA ASP A 56 3.54 -13.52 -14.50
C ASP A 56 2.15 -13.21 -13.95
N VAL A 57 2.04 -12.23 -13.05
CA VAL A 57 0.73 -11.79 -12.53
C VAL A 57 0.10 -10.72 -13.41
N GLU A 58 0.89 -9.84 -14.05
CA GLU A 58 0.35 -8.82 -14.96
C GLU A 58 -0.24 -9.44 -16.23
N SER A 59 0.23 -10.62 -16.67
CA SER A 59 -0.32 -11.30 -17.86
C SER A 59 -1.79 -11.67 -17.77
N HIS A 60 -2.38 -11.66 -16.57
CA HIS A 60 -3.82 -11.78 -16.43
C HIS A 60 -4.61 -10.65 -17.13
N ILE A 61 -4.04 -9.45 -17.22
CA ILE A 61 -4.69 -8.30 -17.86
C ILE A 61 -4.81 -8.48 -19.39
N PRO A 62 -3.72 -8.75 -20.14
CA PRO A 62 -3.82 -9.06 -21.56
C PRO A 62 -4.61 -10.35 -21.83
N ALA A 63 -4.61 -11.34 -20.93
CA ALA A 63 -5.47 -12.52 -21.06
C ALA A 63 -6.96 -12.13 -21.10
N THR A 64 -7.41 -11.25 -20.20
CA THR A 64 -8.79 -10.76 -20.17
C THR A 64 -9.13 -9.91 -21.40
N ILE A 65 -8.20 -9.08 -21.88
CA ILE A 65 -8.38 -8.32 -23.13
C ILE A 65 -8.60 -9.28 -24.31
N LEU A 66 -7.76 -10.30 -24.43
CA LEU A 66 -7.86 -11.31 -25.48
C LEU A 66 -9.16 -12.12 -25.37
N ALA A 67 -9.52 -12.56 -24.17
CA ALA A 67 -10.77 -13.28 -23.92
C ALA A 67 -11.99 -12.48 -24.41
N GLN A 68 -12.07 -11.20 -24.06
CA GLN A 68 -13.14 -10.31 -24.51
C GLN A 68 -13.11 -10.05 -26.03
N LYS A 69 -11.91 -9.88 -26.61
CA LYS A 69 -11.74 -9.66 -28.05
C LYS A 69 -12.20 -10.86 -28.89
N TYR A 70 -11.97 -12.07 -28.40
CA TYR A 70 -12.30 -13.32 -29.10
C TYR A 70 -13.53 -14.03 -28.51
N HIS A 71 -14.34 -13.33 -27.71
CA HIS A 71 -15.62 -13.81 -27.18
C HIS A 71 -15.55 -15.10 -26.34
N PHE A 72 -14.46 -15.31 -25.62
CA PHE A 72 -14.40 -16.37 -24.60
C PHE A 72 -15.28 -16.00 -23.40
N ASP A 73 -15.94 -17.00 -22.83
CA ASP A 73 -16.61 -16.84 -21.54
C ASP A 73 -15.56 -16.68 -20.44
N THR A 74 -15.71 -15.62 -19.66
CA THR A 74 -14.80 -15.31 -18.54
C THR A 74 -15.27 -15.94 -17.23
N GLU A 75 -16.44 -16.56 -17.21
CA GLU A 75 -17.08 -17.13 -16.01
C GLU A 75 -17.25 -16.10 -14.87
N GLY A 76 -17.30 -14.80 -15.20
CA GLY A 76 -17.37 -13.71 -14.22
C GLY A 76 -16.02 -13.31 -13.61
N TYR A 77 -14.90 -13.85 -14.09
CA TYR A 77 -13.55 -13.53 -13.61
C TYR A 77 -12.81 -12.55 -14.53
N GLY A 78 -12.31 -11.47 -13.95
CA GLY A 78 -11.55 -10.45 -14.65
C GLY A 78 -10.07 -10.78 -14.81
N LEU A 79 -9.62 -11.94 -14.32
CA LEU A 79 -8.25 -12.42 -14.45
C LEU A 79 -8.29 -13.85 -14.99
N GLY A 80 -7.32 -14.20 -15.82
CA GLY A 80 -7.23 -15.54 -16.37
C GLY A 80 -5.93 -15.79 -17.10
N PHE A 81 -5.90 -16.91 -17.81
CA PHE A 81 -4.80 -17.36 -18.62
C PHE A 81 -5.31 -17.66 -20.01
N VAL A 82 -4.49 -17.42 -21.02
CA VAL A 82 -4.76 -17.84 -22.40
C VAL A 82 -3.62 -18.69 -22.92
N SER A 83 -3.92 -19.57 -23.86
CA SER A 83 -2.90 -20.38 -24.53
C SER A 83 -3.15 -20.46 -26.03
N ALA A 84 -2.09 -20.68 -26.80
CA ALA A 84 -2.15 -20.91 -28.25
C ALA A 84 -1.02 -21.87 -28.65
N LYS A 85 -1.23 -22.66 -29.71
CA LYS A 85 -0.25 -23.65 -30.17
C LYS A 85 1.04 -22.97 -30.60
N GLY A 86 2.18 -23.52 -30.18
CA GLY A 86 3.51 -22.97 -30.48
C GLY A 86 3.90 -21.74 -29.65
N ILE A 87 3.00 -21.22 -28.80
CA ILE A 87 3.27 -20.09 -27.92
C ILE A 87 3.61 -20.62 -26.53
N LYS A 88 4.90 -20.75 -26.23
CA LYS A 88 5.36 -20.98 -24.86
C LYS A 88 5.12 -19.70 -24.05
N ASP A 89 4.43 -19.83 -22.92
CA ASP A 89 4.26 -18.76 -21.95
C ASP A 89 5.25 -18.91 -20.78
N ASN A 90 6.39 -18.23 -20.89
CA ASN A 90 7.38 -18.17 -19.83
C ASN A 90 7.16 -16.90 -19.01
N TYR A 91 6.63 -17.03 -17.80
CA TYR A 91 6.36 -15.91 -16.88
C TYR A 91 5.46 -14.82 -17.49
N GLY A 92 4.38 -15.20 -18.17
CA GLY A 92 3.37 -14.28 -18.71
C GLY A 92 3.75 -13.58 -20.03
N ASN A 93 4.99 -13.77 -20.52
CA ASN A 93 5.44 -13.14 -21.77
C ASN A 93 4.75 -13.70 -23.03
N GLY A 94 4.25 -14.94 -22.99
CA GLY A 94 3.53 -15.55 -24.09
C GLY A 94 2.20 -14.84 -24.35
N THR A 95 1.46 -14.56 -23.28
CA THR A 95 0.19 -13.83 -23.35
C THR A 95 0.38 -12.40 -23.87
N LEU A 96 1.41 -11.69 -23.41
CA LEU A 96 1.71 -10.34 -23.90
C LEU A 96 2.04 -10.36 -25.40
N ARG A 97 2.88 -11.31 -25.84
CA ARG A 97 3.18 -11.50 -27.26
C ARG A 97 1.92 -11.75 -28.07
N MET A 98 0.98 -12.57 -27.59
CA MET A 98 -0.27 -12.83 -28.29
C MET A 98 -1.09 -11.55 -28.50
N LEU A 99 -1.15 -10.67 -27.50
CA LEU A 99 -1.82 -9.37 -27.63
C LEU A 99 -1.13 -8.48 -28.67
N GLU A 100 0.18 -8.28 -28.53
CA GLU A 100 1.00 -7.38 -29.38
C GLU A 100 1.09 -7.84 -30.84
N THR A 101 1.10 -9.15 -31.07
CA THR A 101 1.20 -9.75 -32.42
C THR A 101 -0.15 -10.23 -32.98
N HIS A 102 -1.24 -9.95 -32.26
CA HIS A 102 -2.61 -10.30 -32.64
C HIS A 102 -2.84 -11.80 -32.91
N ILE A 103 -2.14 -12.65 -32.17
CA ILE A 103 -2.34 -14.11 -32.24
C ILE A 103 -3.61 -14.46 -31.45
N PRO A 104 -4.60 -15.11 -32.08
CA PRO A 104 -5.81 -15.54 -31.38
C PRO A 104 -5.48 -16.61 -30.33
N PRO A 105 -6.06 -16.53 -29.12
CA PRO A 105 -5.99 -17.61 -28.15
C PRO A 105 -6.84 -18.80 -28.61
N GLU A 106 -6.36 -20.01 -28.33
CA GLU A 106 -7.08 -21.27 -28.55
C GLU A 106 -7.86 -21.70 -27.30
N SER A 107 -7.42 -21.28 -26.11
CA SER A 107 -8.12 -21.52 -24.86
C SER A 107 -8.03 -20.32 -23.91
N PHE A 108 -9.00 -20.25 -23.01
CA PHE A 108 -9.02 -19.36 -21.86
C PHE A 108 -9.32 -20.18 -20.59
N HIS A 109 -8.64 -19.85 -19.49
CA HIS A 109 -8.89 -20.43 -18.18
C HIS A 109 -8.96 -19.31 -17.13
N PRO A 110 -10.05 -19.20 -16.36
CA PRO A 110 -10.17 -18.14 -15.35
C PRO A 110 -9.22 -18.35 -14.17
N TYR A 111 -8.70 -17.24 -13.63
CA TYR A 111 -7.95 -17.22 -12.37
C TYR A 111 -8.93 -17.04 -11.21
N LYS A 112 -9.31 -18.15 -10.58
CA LYS A 112 -10.45 -18.19 -9.66
C LYS A 112 -10.16 -17.82 -8.20
N SER A 113 -8.96 -17.32 -7.87
CA SER A 113 -8.62 -16.95 -6.48
C SER A 113 -9.17 -15.56 -6.05
N ALA A 114 -9.63 -14.75 -7.00
CA ALA A 114 -10.30 -13.48 -6.76
C ALA A 114 -11.14 -13.12 -7.99
N ILE A 115 -12.15 -12.27 -7.83
CA ILE A 115 -12.95 -11.79 -8.99
C ILE A 115 -12.05 -11.06 -9.99
N GLY A 116 -11.09 -10.27 -9.53
CA GLY A 116 -10.10 -9.68 -10.41
C GLY A 116 -10.62 -8.49 -11.23
N ILE A 117 -11.46 -7.65 -10.62
CA ILE A 117 -12.14 -6.54 -11.31
C ILE A 117 -11.20 -5.56 -12.04
N GLN A 118 -9.95 -5.44 -11.59
CA GLN A 118 -8.93 -4.65 -12.27
C GLN A 118 -8.69 -5.10 -13.72
N GLY A 119 -8.77 -6.40 -14.02
CA GLY A 119 -8.62 -6.86 -15.40
C GLY A 119 -9.79 -6.46 -16.29
N PHE A 120 -11.02 -6.42 -15.76
CA PHE A 120 -12.16 -5.85 -16.49
C PHE A 120 -12.01 -4.35 -16.71
N VAL A 121 -11.60 -3.60 -15.68
CA VAL A 121 -11.39 -2.14 -15.78
C VAL A 121 -10.33 -1.83 -16.83
N TRP A 122 -9.17 -2.50 -16.77
CA TRP A 122 -8.10 -2.28 -17.73
C TRP A 122 -8.45 -2.75 -19.14
N ALA A 123 -9.17 -3.86 -19.30
CA ALA A 123 -9.64 -4.31 -20.61
C ALA A 123 -10.66 -3.33 -21.22
N TRP A 124 -11.57 -2.79 -20.39
CA TRP A 124 -12.49 -1.75 -20.82
C TRP A 124 -11.74 -0.48 -21.25
N THR A 125 -10.77 0.00 -20.46
CA THR A 125 -9.95 1.18 -20.83
C THR A 125 -9.15 0.94 -22.11
N TYR A 126 -8.57 -0.26 -22.27
CA TYR A 126 -7.84 -0.67 -23.47
C TYR A 126 -8.71 -0.52 -24.72
N LYS A 127 -9.94 -1.05 -24.66
CA LYS A 127 -10.90 -1.00 -25.76
C LYS A 127 -11.40 0.43 -26.03
N MET A 128 -11.76 1.17 -24.98
CA MET A 128 -12.29 2.54 -25.10
C MET A 128 -11.27 3.52 -25.72
N LEU A 129 -9.98 3.32 -25.43
CA LEU A 129 -8.91 4.16 -25.97
C LEU A 129 -8.31 3.62 -27.27
N HIS A 130 -8.86 2.54 -27.83
CA HIS A 130 -8.37 1.89 -29.05
C HIS A 130 -6.87 1.59 -29.03
N LEU A 131 -6.37 1.04 -27.91
CA LEU A 131 -4.95 0.79 -27.73
C LEU A 131 -4.46 -0.47 -28.46
N GLU A 132 -3.17 -0.48 -28.79
CA GLU A 132 -2.48 -1.65 -29.39
C GLU A 132 -1.53 -2.35 -28.41
N ASN A 133 -1.17 -1.68 -27.32
CA ASN A 133 -0.27 -2.19 -26.28
C ASN A 133 -0.66 -1.67 -24.90
N LEU A 134 0.05 -2.14 -23.86
CA LEU A 134 -0.27 -1.82 -22.47
C LEU A 134 0.42 -0.54 -21.95
N ASP A 135 1.23 0.14 -22.75
CA ASP A 135 2.10 1.22 -22.27
C ASP A 135 1.29 2.42 -21.75
N VAL A 136 0.26 2.82 -22.48
CA VAL A 136 -0.63 3.90 -22.04
C VAL A 136 -1.35 3.54 -20.73
N LEU A 137 -1.78 2.29 -20.56
CA LEU A 137 -2.41 1.83 -19.32
C LEU A 137 -1.41 1.86 -18.15
N ARG A 138 -0.18 1.37 -18.37
CA ARG A 138 0.90 1.40 -17.37
C ARG A 138 1.27 2.83 -16.99
N MET A 139 1.24 3.77 -17.94
CA MET A 139 1.45 5.19 -17.68
C MET A 139 0.32 5.77 -16.80
N ILE A 140 -0.95 5.50 -17.13
CA ILE A 140 -2.11 5.93 -16.32
C ILE A 140 -2.01 5.36 -14.90
N ASN A 141 -1.72 4.06 -14.77
CA ASN A 141 -1.56 3.39 -13.49
C ASN A 141 -0.40 3.98 -12.66
N SER A 142 0.72 4.31 -13.31
CA SER A 142 1.87 4.99 -12.68
C SER A 142 1.48 6.36 -12.12
N LEU A 143 0.72 7.14 -12.89
CA LEU A 143 0.25 8.46 -12.48
C LEU A 143 -0.71 8.36 -11.28
N MET A 144 -1.68 7.44 -11.32
CA MET A 144 -2.61 7.20 -10.23
C MET A 144 -1.89 6.75 -8.95
N SER A 145 -0.91 5.85 -9.09
CA SER A 145 -0.09 5.36 -7.98
C SER A 145 0.73 6.48 -7.36
N ALA A 146 1.43 7.27 -8.17
CA ALA A 146 2.20 8.43 -7.71
C ALA A 146 1.31 9.46 -6.99
N LEU A 147 0.15 9.79 -7.56
CA LEU A 147 -0.80 10.71 -6.95
C LEU A 147 -1.26 10.22 -5.57
N SER A 148 -1.63 8.94 -5.45
CA SER A 148 -2.10 8.37 -4.18
C SER A 148 -1.03 8.47 -3.08
N ILE A 149 0.23 8.18 -3.41
CA ILE A 149 1.34 8.23 -2.45
C ILE A 149 1.68 9.66 -2.05
N VAL A 150 1.67 10.61 -3.00
CA VAL A 150 1.86 12.03 -2.70
C VAL A 150 0.76 12.54 -1.77
N LEU A 151 -0.51 12.20 -2.03
CA LEU A 151 -1.63 12.58 -1.18
C LEU A 151 -1.50 11.99 0.24
N ILE A 152 -1.16 10.71 0.36
CA ILE A 152 -0.89 10.08 1.67
C ILE A 152 0.26 10.79 2.40
N SER A 153 1.33 11.13 1.69
CA SER A 153 2.48 11.87 2.25
C SER A 153 2.06 13.21 2.84
N ILE A 154 1.17 13.94 2.15
CA ILE A 154 0.61 15.21 2.62
C ILE A 154 -0.27 15.01 3.87
N LEU A 155 -1.11 13.97 3.87
CA LEU A 155 -1.96 13.66 5.03
C LEU A 155 -1.11 13.29 6.25
N LEU A 156 -0.09 12.45 6.07
CA LEU A 156 0.86 12.12 7.13
C LEU A 156 1.69 13.33 7.59
N MET A 157 2.04 14.24 6.68
CA MET A 157 2.63 15.55 7.04
C MET A 157 1.70 16.38 7.94
N LYS A 158 0.40 16.37 7.66
CA LYS A 158 -0.59 17.09 8.48
C LYS A 158 -0.79 16.41 9.84
N ILE A 159 -0.64 15.10 9.92
CA ILE A 159 -0.87 14.32 11.15
C ILE A 159 0.36 14.31 12.05
N PHE A 160 1.52 13.91 11.51
CA PHE A 160 2.76 13.66 12.26
C PHE A 160 3.86 14.71 12.00
N GLY A 161 3.54 15.77 11.26
CA GLY A 161 4.45 16.87 10.99
C GLY A 161 5.20 16.75 9.67
N LYS A 162 5.71 17.88 9.18
CA LYS A 162 6.33 18.04 7.86
C LYS A 162 7.47 17.05 7.61
N LEU A 163 8.34 16.82 8.59
CA LEU A 163 9.46 15.90 8.46
C LEU A 163 9.00 14.47 8.18
N PHE A 164 8.00 13.97 8.90
CA PHE A 164 7.51 12.61 8.71
C PHE A 164 6.90 12.41 7.33
N GLY A 165 6.07 13.34 6.84
CA GLY A 165 5.50 13.24 5.50
C GLY A 165 6.55 13.33 4.37
N ILE A 166 7.60 14.13 4.55
CA ILE A 166 8.74 14.17 3.61
C ILE A 166 9.48 12.83 3.60
N LEU A 167 9.75 12.25 4.78
CA LEU A 167 10.46 10.98 4.87
C LEU A 167 9.61 9.80 4.40
N PHE A 168 8.29 9.86 4.57
CA PHE A 168 7.37 8.91 3.96
C PHE A 168 7.44 8.98 2.44
N PHE A 169 7.30 10.17 1.85
CA PHE A 169 7.47 10.37 0.40
C PHE A 169 8.83 9.86 -0.08
N ALA A 170 9.92 10.26 0.59
CA ALA A 170 11.27 9.85 0.25
C ALA A 170 11.45 8.33 0.34
N SER A 171 10.89 7.67 1.36
CA SER A 171 10.96 6.22 1.51
C SER A 171 10.25 5.48 0.36
N MET A 172 9.13 6.02 -0.12
CA MET A 172 8.39 5.46 -1.25
C MET A 172 9.11 5.73 -2.58
N PHE A 173 9.62 6.95 -2.77
CA PHE A 173 10.30 7.38 -3.99
C PHE A 173 11.64 6.66 -4.19
N LEU A 174 12.41 6.48 -3.11
CA LEU A 174 13.72 5.81 -3.14
C LEU A 174 13.64 4.28 -3.04
N SER A 175 12.44 3.70 -3.12
CA SER A 175 12.25 2.26 -3.02
C SER A 175 12.25 1.59 -4.39
N GLY A 176 13.16 0.62 -4.59
CA GLY A 176 13.10 -0.28 -5.74
C GLY A 176 11.79 -1.08 -5.80
N TRP A 177 11.31 -1.55 -4.64
CA TRP A 177 10.04 -2.26 -4.51
C TRP A 177 8.86 -1.45 -5.03
N VAL A 178 8.57 -0.30 -4.40
CA VAL A 178 7.51 0.61 -4.84
C VAL A 178 7.66 1.01 -6.31
N THR A 179 8.88 1.23 -6.80
CA THR A 179 9.13 1.54 -8.21
C THR A 179 8.63 0.44 -9.15
N ASN A 180 8.95 -0.82 -8.88
CA ASN A 180 8.51 -1.94 -9.72
C ASN A 180 7.01 -2.21 -9.65
N PHE A 181 6.38 -1.96 -8.50
CA PHE A 181 4.93 -2.10 -8.34
C PHE A 181 4.15 -0.95 -8.98
N GLY A 182 4.77 0.22 -9.14
CA GLY A 182 4.10 1.47 -9.48
C GLY A 182 3.43 1.49 -10.86
N ASN A 183 3.97 0.76 -11.84
CA ASN A 183 3.38 0.65 -13.18
C ASN A 183 2.59 -0.64 -13.40
N ASN A 184 2.73 -1.65 -12.53
CA ASN A 184 2.13 -2.97 -12.73
C ASN A 184 0.59 -2.94 -12.60
N LEU A 185 -0.10 -3.33 -13.67
CA LEU A 185 -1.56 -3.26 -13.79
C LEU A 185 -2.32 -4.27 -12.93
N TYR A 186 -1.69 -5.40 -12.57
CA TYR A 186 -2.28 -6.37 -11.65
C TYR A 186 -2.31 -5.80 -10.22
N TRP A 187 -1.20 -5.19 -9.79
CA TRP A 187 -1.08 -4.70 -8.43
C TRP A 187 -1.83 -3.39 -8.19
N SER A 188 -1.81 -2.47 -9.18
CA SER A 188 -2.47 -1.15 -9.13
C SER A 188 -2.46 -0.53 -7.73
N ILE A 189 -1.25 -0.23 -7.24
CA ILE A 189 -1.02 0.14 -5.83
C ILE A 189 -1.82 1.36 -5.36
N SER A 190 -2.30 2.19 -6.28
CA SER A 190 -3.27 3.26 -5.98
C SER A 190 -4.48 2.74 -5.17
N VAL A 191 -5.01 1.55 -5.50
CA VAL A 191 -6.13 0.91 -4.81
C VAL A 191 -5.77 0.54 -3.36
N TRP A 192 -4.50 0.30 -3.06
CA TRP A 192 -4.05 -0.04 -1.70
C TRP A 192 -4.08 1.18 -0.77
N PHE A 193 -3.85 2.37 -1.32
CA PHE A 193 -3.80 3.62 -0.55
C PHE A 193 -5.17 4.30 -0.41
N LEU A 194 -6.18 3.93 -1.22
CA LEU A 194 -7.53 4.52 -1.15
C LEU A 194 -8.15 4.46 0.25
N PRO A 195 -8.15 3.33 0.99
CA PRO A 195 -8.71 3.29 2.34
C PRO A 195 -8.01 4.28 3.28
N ALA A 196 -6.67 4.38 3.19
CA ALA A 196 -5.90 5.30 4.01
C ALA A 196 -6.18 6.77 3.66
N LEU A 197 -6.45 7.12 2.39
CA LEU A 197 -6.83 8.48 2.02
C LEU A 197 -8.10 8.92 2.75
N PHE A 198 -9.12 8.07 2.78
CA PHE A 198 -10.38 8.35 3.48
C PHE A 198 -10.19 8.40 5.00
N SER A 199 -9.53 7.42 5.59
CA SER A 199 -9.38 7.36 7.06
C SER A 199 -8.48 8.48 7.60
N PHE A 200 -7.39 8.82 6.90
CA PHE A 200 -6.49 9.90 7.32
C PHE A 200 -7.14 11.26 7.11
N TYR A 201 -7.99 11.41 6.08
CA TYR A 201 -8.81 12.61 5.93
C TYR A 201 -9.81 12.75 7.09
N ILE A 202 -10.53 11.69 7.46
CA ILE A 202 -11.41 11.66 8.65
C ILE A 202 -10.63 12.08 9.89
N TYR A 203 -9.40 11.56 10.07
CA TYR A 203 -8.56 11.88 11.22
C TYR A 203 -8.25 13.39 11.33
N ILE A 204 -7.94 14.05 10.20
CA ILE A 204 -7.57 15.47 10.17
C ILE A 204 -8.81 16.38 10.31
N CYS A 205 -9.93 15.96 9.73
CA CYS A 205 -11.12 16.75 9.59
C CYS A 205 -11.96 16.72 10.88
N ARG A 206 -11.71 17.67 11.78
CA ARG A 206 -12.56 17.97 12.95
C ARG A 206 -13.88 18.65 12.53
N MET A 207 -14.65 18.00 11.66
CA MET A 207 -15.74 18.66 10.94
C MET A 207 -16.90 19.02 11.86
N LYS A 208 -17.38 20.26 11.74
CA LYS A 208 -18.65 20.72 12.35
C LYS A 208 -19.87 20.03 11.74
N SER A 209 -19.76 19.55 10.49
CA SER A 209 -20.81 18.82 9.77
C SER A 209 -20.49 17.33 9.67
N LYS A 210 -21.50 16.49 9.90
CA LYS A 210 -21.39 15.02 9.85
C LYS A 210 -21.33 14.47 8.43
N ILE A 211 -21.89 15.16 7.44
CA ILE A 211 -22.05 14.64 6.06
C ILE A 211 -20.72 14.21 5.44
N PRO A 212 -19.65 15.02 5.44
CA PRO A 212 -18.45 14.62 4.71
C PRO A 212 -17.68 13.50 5.44
N ILE A 213 -17.86 13.35 6.76
CA ILE A 213 -17.37 12.19 7.51
C ILE A 213 -18.12 10.94 7.05
N ILE A 214 -19.45 11.00 6.93
CA ILE A 214 -20.27 9.88 6.42
C ILE A 214 -19.83 9.48 5.02
N LEU A 215 -19.65 10.45 4.11
CA LEU A 215 -19.16 10.18 2.74
C LEU A 215 -17.78 9.53 2.75
N CYS A 216 -16.87 9.94 3.64
CA CYS A 216 -15.57 9.30 3.77
C CYS A 216 -15.68 7.89 4.36
N CYS A 217 -16.59 7.63 5.29
CA CYS A 217 -16.86 6.28 5.81
C CYS A 217 -17.40 5.35 4.71
N ILE A 218 -18.33 5.83 3.87
CA ILE A 218 -18.83 5.09 2.71
C ILE A 218 -17.68 4.84 1.72
N GLY A 219 -16.93 5.89 1.37
CA GLY A 219 -15.77 5.78 0.48
C GLY A 219 -14.70 4.81 1.00
N TYR A 220 -14.46 4.80 2.31
CA TYR A 220 -13.57 3.84 2.96
C TYR A 220 -14.03 2.39 2.76
N SER A 221 -15.31 2.10 3.04
CA SER A 221 -15.87 0.76 2.86
C SER A 221 -15.81 0.31 1.40
N LEU A 222 -16.17 1.21 0.46
CA LEU A 222 -16.09 0.95 -0.97
C LEU A 222 -14.66 0.74 -1.45
N ALA A 223 -13.68 1.46 -0.90
CA ALA A 223 -12.27 1.25 -1.21
C ALA A 223 -11.77 -0.12 -0.75
N ILE A 224 -12.20 -0.59 0.44
CA ILE A 224 -11.90 -1.94 0.92
C ILE A 224 -12.58 -3.01 0.04
N CYS A 225 -13.83 -2.78 -0.34
CA CYS A 225 -14.55 -3.65 -1.28
C CYS A 225 -13.81 -3.73 -2.62
N MET A 226 -13.47 -2.59 -3.22
CA MET A 226 -12.71 -2.52 -4.48
C MET A 226 -11.37 -3.25 -4.38
N LYS A 227 -10.59 -3.03 -3.31
CA LYS A 227 -9.34 -3.77 -3.11
C LYS A 227 -9.58 -5.27 -3.05
N SER A 228 -10.61 -5.71 -2.33
CA SER A 228 -10.96 -7.12 -2.16
C SER A 228 -11.48 -7.76 -3.45
N LEU A 229 -12.20 -7.00 -4.29
CA LEU A 229 -12.60 -7.41 -5.64
C LEU A 229 -11.38 -7.56 -6.55
N CYS A 230 -10.33 -6.75 -6.36
CA CYS A 230 -9.11 -6.90 -7.14
C CYS A 230 -8.29 -8.12 -6.71
N SER A 231 -8.03 -8.26 -5.41
CA SER A 231 -7.30 -9.38 -4.80
C SER A 231 -7.38 -9.28 -3.27
N TYR A 232 -7.42 -10.41 -2.57
CA TYR A 232 -7.32 -10.44 -1.10
C TYR A 232 -5.89 -10.22 -0.57
N GLU A 233 -4.90 -10.18 -1.46
CA GLU A 233 -3.51 -9.95 -1.09
C GLU A 233 -3.33 -8.63 -0.34
N TYR A 234 -2.62 -8.71 0.78
CA TYR A 234 -2.26 -7.59 1.66
C TYR A 234 -3.42 -6.87 2.35
N LEU A 235 -4.63 -7.46 2.37
CA LEU A 235 -5.81 -6.81 2.93
C LEU A 235 -5.60 -6.40 4.40
N THR A 236 -4.98 -7.25 5.21
CA THR A 236 -4.69 -6.95 6.63
C THR A 236 -3.69 -5.81 6.76
N SER A 237 -2.68 -5.75 5.90
CA SER A 237 -1.70 -4.66 5.87
C SER A 237 -2.35 -3.33 5.51
N ILE A 238 -3.23 -3.33 4.50
CA ILE A 238 -3.92 -2.13 4.02
C ILE A 238 -4.87 -1.59 5.10
N VAL A 239 -5.64 -2.46 5.75
CA VAL A 239 -6.53 -2.07 6.87
C VAL A 239 -5.73 -1.52 8.05
N LEU A 240 -4.66 -2.19 8.47
CA LEU A 240 -3.87 -1.68 9.61
C LEU A 240 -3.13 -0.38 9.28
N PHE A 241 -2.68 -0.21 8.04
CA PHE A 241 -2.09 1.05 7.61
C PHE A 241 -3.11 2.18 7.61
N SER A 242 -4.34 1.94 7.10
CA SER A 242 -5.40 2.95 7.11
C SER A 242 -5.86 3.31 8.54
N LEU A 243 -5.75 2.40 9.51
CA LEU A 243 -6.08 2.64 10.91
C LEU A 243 -4.91 3.25 11.71
N SER A 244 -3.70 3.28 11.15
CA SER A 244 -2.47 3.58 11.90
C SER A 244 -2.49 4.88 12.71
N PRO A 245 -3.02 6.04 12.24
CA PRO A 245 -3.03 7.25 13.06
C PRO A 245 -3.87 7.12 14.32
N PHE A 246 -4.99 6.40 14.24
CA PHE A 246 -5.87 6.17 15.38
C PHE A 246 -5.23 5.19 16.37
N LEU A 247 -4.64 4.11 15.86
CA LEU A 247 -3.92 3.12 16.68
C LEU A 247 -2.71 3.74 17.39
N ILE A 248 -1.97 4.65 16.75
CA ILE A 248 -0.85 5.38 17.36
C ILE A 248 -1.32 6.17 18.58
N VAL A 249 -2.44 6.89 18.46
CA VAL A 249 -3.03 7.63 19.61
C VAL A 249 -3.38 6.69 20.75
N ILE A 250 -3.96 5.52 20.44
CA ILE A 250 -4.35 4.52 21.44
C ILE A 250 -3.11 3.97 22.16
N VAL A 251 -2.13 3.44 21.42
CA VAL A 251 -0.90 2.86 22.00
C VAL A 251 -0.13 3.91 22.79
N PHE A 252 0.01 5.12 22.25
CA PHE A 252 0.65 6.23 22.92
C PHE A 252 -0.04 6.58 24.26
N SER A 253 -1.36 6.63 24.25
CA SER A 253 -2.15 6.91 25.45
C SER A 253 -2.04 5.80 26.50
N LEU A 254 -1.94 4.54 26.08
CA LEU A 254 -1.75 3.41 26.98
C LEU A 254 -0.39 3.46 27.68
N ILE A 255 0.69 3.67 26.92
CA ILE A 255 2.06 3.79 27.45
C ILE A 255 2.15 4.94 28.45
N THR A 256 1.60 6.10 28.10
CA THR A 256 1.69 7.30 28.94
C THR A 256 0.78 7.25 30.16
N ARG A 257 -0.46 6.74 30.04
CA ARG A 257 -1.35 6.55 31.20
C ARG A 257 -0.76 5.57 32.21
N TYR A 258 -0.17 4.48 31.74
CA TYR A 258 0.54 3.53 32.60
C TYR A 258 1.65 4.20 33.41
N LYS A 259 2.38 5.14 32.79
CA LYS A 259 3.52 5.81 33.43
C LYS A 259 3.17 7.02 34.30
N TYR A 260 2.16 7.80 33.92
CA TYR A 260 1.89 9.13 34.52
C TYR A 260 0.48 9.26 35.14
N GLY A 261 -0.35 8.21 35.09
CA GLY A 261 -1.71 8.23 35.64
C GLY A 261 -2.71 9.14 34.89
N LYS A 262 -2.27 9.83 33.83
CA LYS A 262 -3.05 10.75 33.00
C LYS A 262 -2.58 10.65 31.54
N THR A 263 -3.45 10.89 30.57
CA THR A 263 -3.04 11.11 29.17
C THR A 263 -2.43 12.51 29.04
N PRO A 264 -1.16 12.65 28.64
CA PRO A 264 -0.53 13.96 28.47
C PRO A 264 -1.23 14.73 27.33
N PRO A 265 -1.42 16.04 27.47
CA PRO A 265 -1.98 16.87 26.41
C PRO A 265 -0.94 17.05 25.30
N ILE A 266 -1.03 16.28 24.22
CA ILE A 266 -0.13 16.50 23.08
C ILE A 266 -0.77 17.43 22.07
N TYR A 267 -0.52 18.71 22.30
CA TYR A 267 -0.44 19.71 21.25
C TYR A 267 1.00 20.22 21.20
N SER A 268 1.90 19.48 20.56
CA SER A 268 3.10 20.11 20.03
C SER A 268 2.74 20.76 18.69
N ASN A 269 3.39 21.86 18.31
CA ASN A 269 3.20 22.48 16.99
C ASN A 269 3.45 21.49 15.82
N ASN A 270 4.09 20.35 16.07
CA ASN A 270 4.49 19.38 15.07
C ASN A 270 3.54 18.19 14.91
N TYR A 271 2.73 17.86 15.92
CA TYR A 271 1.87 16.66 15.92
C TYR A 271 0.40 17.02 16.13
N ARG A 272 -0.50 16.45 15.31
CA ARG A 272 -1.95 16.60 15.48
C ARG A 272 -2.53 15.31 16.03
N LEU A 273 -2.49 15.14 17.35
CA LEU A 273 -3.16 14.01 18.00
C LEU A 273 -4.63 14.36 18.29
N ILE A 274 -5.53 13.40 18.06
CA ILE A 274 -6.95 13.51 18.40
C ILE A 274 -7.21 12.96 19.81
N PRO A 275 -8.34 13.30 20.46
CA PRO A 275 -8.70 12.71 21.74
C PRO A 275 -8.80 11.18 21.66
N ILE A 276 -8.35 10.49 22.71
CA ILE A 276 -8.34 9.01 22.78
C ILE A 276 -9.72 8.39 22.54
N LYS A 277 -10.79 9.03 23.05
CA LYS A 277 -12.17 8.57 22.84
C LYS A 277 -12.54 8.57 21.36
N SER A 278 -12.18 9.63 20.63
CA SER A 278 -12.37 9.71 19.18
C SER A 278 -11.54 8.65 18.47
N ALA A 279 -10.28 8.43 18.89
CA ALA A 279 -9.42 7.42 18.32
C ALA A 279 -10.04 6.01 18.43
N TYR A 280 -10.54 5.62 19.60
CA TYR A 280 -11.25 4.35 19.78
C TYR A 280 -12.51 4.24 18.92
N ILE A 281 -13.38 5.25 18.96
CA ILE A 281 -14.64 5.24 18.21
C ILE A 281 -14.38 5.05 16.72
N TYR A 282 -13.49 5.85 16.13
CA TYR A 282 -13.19 5.75 14.71
C TYR A 282 -12.44 4.47 14.35
N THR A 283 -11.57 3.94 15.23
CA THR A 283 -10.94 2.63 15.01
C THR A 283 -12.01 1.54 14.89
N ILE A 284 -12.98 1.49 15.81
CA ILE A 284 -14.06 0.51 15.77
C ILE A 284 -14.92 0.69 14.52
N ILE A 285 -15.37 1.92 14.24
CA ILE A 285 -16.21 2.21 13.06
C ILE A 285 -15.50 1.80 11.77
N LEU A 286 -14.25 2.24 11.56
CA LEU A 286 -13.51 1.96 10.33
C LEU A 286 -13.12 0.48 10.23
N PHE A 287 -12.82 -0.18 11.34
CA PHE A 287 -12.59 -1.63 11.33
C PHE A 287 -13.86 -2.37 10.92
N THR A 288 -15.01 -2.06 11.52
CA THR A 288 -16.30 -2.66 11.14
C THR A 288 -16.63 -2.39 9.67
N LEU A 289 -16.40 -1.17 9.17
CA LEU A 289 -16.59 -0.84 7.77
C LEU A 289 -15.64 -1.60 6.84
N SER A 290 -14.41 -1.90 7.27
CA SER A 290 -13.50 -2.75 6.49
C SER A 290 -14.00 -4.19 6.39
N VAL A 291 -14.57 -4.71 7.48
CA VAL A 291 -15.19 -6.04 7.51
C VAL A 291 -16.40 -6.07 6.57
N ILE A 292 -17.26 -5.04 6.60
CA ILE A 292 -18.40 -4.91 5.67
C ILE A 292 -17.91 -4.85 4.21
N GLY A 293 -16.94 -3.98 3.91
CA GLY A 293 -16.38 -3.86 2.56
C GLY A 293 -15.79 -5.18 2.05
N PHE A 294 -15.07 -5.90 2.89
CA PHE A 294 -14.57 -7.25 2.58
C PHE A 294 -15.71 -8.22 2.28
N PHE A 295 -16.73 -8.30 3.15
CA PHE A 295 -17.84 -9.24 2.97
C PHE A 295 -18.67 -8.95 1.73
N LEU A 296 -18.82 -7.70 1.31
CA LEU A 296 -19.47 -7.35 0.05
C LEU A 296 -18.76 -8.01 -1.14
N ALA A 297 -17.44 -7.87 -1.22
CA ALA A 297 -16.64 -8.49 -2.27
C ALA A 297 -16.57 -10.02 -2.14
N PHE A 298 -16.39 -10.52 -0.92
CA PHE A 298 -16.23 -11.94 -0.63
C PHE A 298 -17.49 -12.73 -0.91
N THR A 299 -18.67 -12.20 -0.56
CA THR A 299 -19.97 -12.84 -0.84
C THR A 299 -20.20 -12.99 -2.33
N TRP A 300 -19.86 -11.97 -3.12
CA TRP A 300 -19.92 -12.08 -4.58
C TRP A 300 -18.95 -13.14 -5.10
N HIS A 301 -17.72 -13.16 -4.59
CA HIS A 301 -16.72 -14.11 -5.05
C HIS A 301 -17.12 -15.56 -4.76
N ILE A 302 -17.57 -15.87 -3.55
CA ILE A 302 -18.02 -17.23 -3.21
C ILE A 302 -19.31 -17.62 -3.94
N TYR A 303 -20.18 -16.66 -4.27
CA TYR A 303 -21.34 -16.94 -5.12
C TYR A 303 -20.92 -17.41 -6.52
N ILE A 304 -19.95 -16.71 -7.16
CA ILE A 304 -19.40 -17.14 -8.46
C ILE A 304 -18.69 -18.49 -8.31
N ARG A 305 -17.84 -18.63 -7.28
CA ARG A 305 -17.03 -19.83 -7.06
C ARG A 305 -17.86 -21.09 -6.87
N GLY A 306 -19.01 -20.97 -6.21
CA GLY A 306 -19.94 -22.07 -5.96
C GLY A 306 -21.07 -22.18 -6.99
N GLU A 307 -20.95 -21.53 -8.15
CA GLU A 307 -21.95 -21.57 -9.23
C GLU A 307 -23.37 -21.24 -8.73
N GLY A 308 -23.46 -20.23 -7.86
CA GLY A 308 -24.69 -19.80 -7.20
C GLY A 308 -24.89 -20.34 -5.78
N ASN A 309 -24.16 -21.38 -5.37
CA ASN A 309 -24.19 -21.92 -4.02
C ASN A 309 -23.07 -21.34 -3.14
N ILE A 310 -23.44 -20.40 -2.27
CA ILE A 310 -22.52 -19.70 -1.36
C ILE A 310 -21.74 -20.66 -0.45
N TRP A 311 -22.36 -21.76 0.01
CA TRP A 311 -21.70 -22.70 0.90
C TRP A 311 -20.61 -23.51 0.18
N LEU A 312 -20.91 -24.00 -1.02
CA LEU A 312 -19.92 -24.69 -1.86
C LEU A 312 -18.78 -23.75 -2.23
N GLY A 313 -19.08 -22.51 -2.61
CA GLY A 313 -18.05 -21.53 -2.92
C GLY A 313 -17.17 -21.17 -1.71
N LEU A 314 -17.75 -21.07 -0.52
CA LEU A 314 -16.99 -20.87 0.72
C LEU A 314 -16.05 -22.05 1.01
N GLN A 315 -16.56 -23.27 0.89
CA GLN A 315 -15.75 -24.49 1.07
C GLN A 315 -14.60 -24.53 0.07
N ASP A 316 -14.86 -24.24 -1.20
CA ASP A 316 -13.84 -24.24 -2.24
C ASP A 316 -12.74 -23.18 -1.96
N VAL A 317 -13.11 -21.92 -1.71
CA VAL A 317 -12.12 -20.86 -1.40
C VAL A 317 -11.32 -21.23 -0.14
N TYR A 318 -11.97 -21.79 0.87
CA TYR A 318 -11.28 -22.20 2.09
C TYR A 318 -10.23 -23.29 1.82
N GLN A 319 -10.61 -24.34 1.07
CA GLN A 319 -9.72 -25.47 0.78
C GLN A 319 -8.59 -25.08 -0.18
N HIS A 320 -8.91 -24.41 -1.29
CA HIS A 320 -7.97 -24.20 -2.38
C HIS A 320 -7.16 -22.90 -2.29
N ASP A 321 -7.67 -21.87 -1.60
CA ASP A 321 -6.97 -20.59 -1.48
C ASP A 321 -6.49 -20.32 -0.05
N PHE A 322 -7.38 -20.40 0.94
CA PHE A 322 -7.02 -20.05 2.32
C PHE A 322 -6.00 -21.04 2.89
N LEU A 323 -6.31 -22.34 2.93
CA LEU A 323 -5.42 -23.33 3.53
C LEU A 323 -4.08 -23.46 2.79
N ARG A 324 -4.05 -23.24 1.48
CA ARG A 324 -2.82 -23.28 0.68
C ARG A 324 -1.88 -22.09 0.93
N ARG A 325 -2.42 -20.90 1.23
CA ARG A 325 -1.65 -19.63 1.22
C ARG A 325 -1.54 -18.96 2.60
N MET A 326 -2.46 -19.24 3.51
CA MET A 326 -2.55 -18.60 4.81
C MET A 326 -1.97 -19.49 5.91
N ILE A 327 -2.55 -19.42 7.11
CA ILE A 327 -2.26 -20.29 8.25
C ILE A 327 -3.25 -21.46 8.29
N GLY A 328 -2.85 -22.59 8.89
CA GLY A 328 -3.74 -23.72 9.17
C GLY A 328 -3.78 -24.84 8.12
N GLY A 329 -3.18 -24.64 6.94
CA GLY A 329 -3.03 -25.72 5.96
C GLY A 329 -2.05 -26.79 6.39
N LYS A 330 -2.32 -28.04 6.00
CA LYS A 330 -1.47 -29.21 6.23
C LYS A 330 -0.76 -29.59 4.94
N ALA A 331 0.56 -29.79 5.00
CA ALA A 331 1.39 -30.03 3.81
C ALA A 331 0.94 -31.26 3.00
N GLU A 332 0.43 -32.29 3.67
CA GLU A 332 0.01 -33.55 3.07
C GLU A 332 -1.24 -33.40 2.19
N ALA A 333 -2.00 -32.31 2.36
CA ALA A 333 -3.23 -32.03 1.61
C ALA A 333 -2.99 -31.26 0.30
N PHE A 334 -1.75 -30.85 0.02
CA PHE A 334 -1.39 -30.01 -1.13
C PHE A 334 -0.22 -30.60 -1.91
N ASP A 335 0.03 -30.02 -3.09
CA ASP A 335 1.21 -30.36 -3.89
C ASP A 335 2.50 -30.23 -3.04
N PRO A 336 3.43 -31.20 -3.12
CA PRO A 336 4.68 -31.19 -2.35
C PRO A 336 5.49 -29.89 -2.46
N VAL A 337 5.34 -29.12 -3.56
CA VAL A 337 5.99 -27.81 -3.74
C VAL A 337 5.62 -26.80 -2.64
N TYR A 338 4.44 -26.94 -2.02
CA TYR A 338 3.98 -26.07 -0.94
C TYR A 338 4.37 -26.55 0.46
N ALA A 339 4.94 -27.76 0.61
CA ALA A 339 5.20 -28.35 1.92
C ALA A 339 6.11 -27.47 2.80
N GLN A 340 7.16 -26.88 2.22
CA GLN A 340 8.08 -26.02 2.96
C GLN A 340 7.39 -24.75 3.49
N SER A 341 6.52 -24.13 2.69
CA SER A 341 5.84 -22.90 3.09
C SER A 341 4.76 -23.14 4.15
N LEU A 342 4.04 -24.25 4.04
CA LEU A 342 3.03 -24.66 5.01
C LEU A 342 3.67 -25.05 6.36
N ASN A 343 4.81 -25.74 6.34
CA ASN A 343 5.51 -26.19 7.55
C ASN A 343 6.42 -25.12 8.20
N ALA A 344 6.73 -24.03 7.51
CA ALA A 344 7.53 -22.94 8.08
C ALA A 344 6.87 -22.34 9.33
N ASN A 345 7.67 -21.91 10.31
CA ASN A 345 7.16 -21.14 11.44
C ASN A 345 7.20 -19.63 11.16
N ILE A 346 6.43 -18.86 11.94
CA ILE A 346 6.30 -17.40 11.76
C ILE A 346 7.64 -16.67 11.87
N PHE A 347 8.52 -17.08 12.79
CA PHE A 347 9.83 -16.44 12.97
C PHE A 347 10.74 -16.63 11.75
N THR A 348 10.68 -17.81 11.12
CA THR A 348 11.40 -18.11 9.87
C THR A 348 10.92 -17.19 8.74
N VAL A 349 9.60 -17.01 8.62
CA VAL A 349 9.00 -16.11 7.63
C VAL A 349 9.43 -14.67 7.89
N ILE A 350 9.27 -14.15 9.11
CA ILE A 350 9.68 -12.78 9.45
C ILE A 350 11.19 -12.59 9.20
N GLY A 351 12.02 -13.57 9.55
CA GLY A 351 13.47 -13.54 9.32
C GLY A 351 13.86 -13.34 7.86
N LYS A 352 13.11 -13.95 6.92
CA LYS A 352 13.31 -13.75 5.46
C LYS A 352 13.14 -12.29 5.04
N TYR A 353 12.37 -11.49 5.78
CA TYR A 353 12.09 -10.08 5.48
C TYR A 353 12.98 -9.09 6.21
N LEU A 354 14.02 -9.55 6.92
CA LEU A 354 15.04 -8.69 7.55
C LEU A 354 16.29 -8.50 6.67
N TYR A 355 16.45 -9.33 5.64
CA TYR A 355 17.61 -9.35 4.74
C TYR A 355 17.16 -9.37 3.28
N TRP A 356 17.71 -8.48 2.47
CA TRP A 356 17.46 -8.42 1.03
C TRP A 356 18.78 -8.34 0.29
N GLU A 357 18.99 -9.12 -0.76
CA GLU A 357 20.27 -9.09 -1.49
C GLU A 357 20.51 -7.76 -2.22
N GLY A 358 19.43 -7.11 -2.66
CA GLY A 358 19.49 -5.79 -3.29
C GLY A 358 19.48 -4.64 -2.27
N SER A 359 19.27 -3.44 -2.78
CA SER A 359 19.11 -2.24 -1.97
C SER A 359 17.71 -2.17 -1.36
N PHE A 360 17.62 -1.99 -0.04
CA PHE A 360 16.36 -1.72 0.64
C PHE A 360 15.85 -0.32 0.27
N LEU A 361 16.61 0.73 0.56
CA LEU A 361 16.45 2.04 -0.07
C LEU A 361 17.57 2.28 -1.08
N ALA A 362 17.34 3.08 -2.11
CA ALA A 362 18.37 3.45 -3.08
C ALA A 362 19.67 3.89 -2.37
N GLY A 363 20.80 3.30 -2.76
CA GLY A 363 22.11 3.55 -2.13
C GLY A 363 22.39 2.76 -0.84
N THR A 364 21.43 1.97 -0.34
CA THR A 364 21.70 1.04 0.78
C THR A 364 22.20 -0.31 0.29
N GLY A 365 23.02 -0.98 1.09
CA GLY A 365 23.45 -2.36 0.83
C GLY A 365 22.46 -3.40 1.37
N LYS A 366 22.82 -4.68 1.24
CA LYS A 366 22.00 -5.84 1.63
C LYS A 366 21.51 -5.87 3.09
N TYR A 367 22.25 -5.21 3.99
CA TYR A 367 21.88 -5.07 5.41
C TYR A 367 21.20 -3.74 5.73
N GLY A 368 20.84 -2.94 4.73
CA GLY A 368 20.30 -1.58 4.91
C GLY A 368 19.10 -1.53 5.83
N PHE A 369 18.16 -2.47 5.69
CA PHE A 369 16.99 -2.59 6.57
C PHE A 369 17.39 -2.84 8.03
N ALA A 370 18.17 -3.90 8.28
CA ALA A 370 18.58 -4.30 9.63
C ALA A 370 19.41 -3.21 10.33
N VAL A 371 20.33 -2.56 9.61
CA VAL A 371 21.13 -1.46 10.14
C VAL A 371 20.24 -0.27 10.53
N LEU A 372 19.31 0.14 9.64
CA LEU A 372 18.38 1.22 9.95
C LEU A 372 17.54 0.88 11.18
N LEU A 373 17.02 -0.35 11.27
CA LEU A 373 16.23 -0.81 12.42
C LEU A 373 17.02 -0.72 13.73
N ILE A 374 18.24 -1.26 13.76
CA ILE A 374 19.10 -1.26 14.96
C ILE A 374 19.44 0.17 15.37
N VAL A 375 19.81 1.03 14.40
CA VAL A 375 20.13 2.45 14.67
C VAL A 375 18.92 3.19 15.19
N SER A 376 17.73 3.01 14.60
CA SER A 376 16.50 3.64 15.08
C SER A 376 16.18 3.22 16.52
N ILE A 377 16.29 1.92 16.85
CA ILE A 377 16.05 1.44 18.22
C ILE A 377 17.07 2.03 19.20
N ALA A 378 18.36 2.00 18.86
CA ALA A 378 19.42 2.53 19.72
C ALA A 378 19.23 4.03 20.00
N LEU A 379 18.94 4.83 18.97
CA LEU A 379 18.71 6.26 19.11
C LEU A 379 17.42 6.56 19.88
N LEU A 380 16.35 5.79 19.67
CA LEU A 380 15.09 5.92 20.41
C LEU A 380 15.28 5.69 21.91
N VAL A 381 16.12 4.71 22.29
CA VAL A 381 16.45 4.46 23.70
C VAL A 381 17.17 5.66 24.33
N GLN A 382 18.06 6.31 23.58
CA GLN A 382 18.85 7.46 24.03
C GLN A 382 18.07 8.79 24.10
N MET A 383 16.83 8.85 23.59
CA MET A 383 16.03 10.09 23.61
C MET A 383 15.69 10.52 25.04
N LYS A 384 16.05 11.76 25.38
CA LYS A 384 15.79 12.34 26.71
C LYS A 384 14.34 12.78 26.89
N ASN A 385 13.72 13.35 25.85
CA ASN A 385 12.31 13.76 25.89
C ASN A 385 11.41 12.52 25.94
N GLN A 386 10.83 12.23 27.11
CA GLN A 386 10.04 11.03 27.35
C GLN A 386 8.75 10.99 26.54
N GLU A 387 8.04 12.11 26.41
CA GLU A 387 6.78 12.17 25.67
C GLU A 387 7.01 11.85 24.18
N GLU A 388 8.02 12.49 23.59
CA GLU A 388 8.39 12.24 22.20
C GLU A 388 8.93 10.82 21.99
N LYS A 389 9.73 10.30 22.94
CA LYS A 389 10.17 8.90 22.94
C LYS A 389 8.98 7.93 22.92
N TYR A 390 7.95 8.13 23.74
CA TYR A 390 6.77 7.26 23.76
C TYR A 390 5.93 7.39 22.49
N LEU A 391 5.80 8.58 21.94
CA LEU A 391 5.11 8.78 20.66
C LEU A 391 5.84 8.03 19.54
N LEU A 392 7.15 8.22 19.43
CA LEU A 392 7.97 7.52 18.42
C LEU A 392 7.99 6.01 18.63
N THR A 393 7.98 5.53 19.88
CA THR A 393 7.84 4.10 20.20
C THR A 393 6.49 3.57 19.70
N SER A 394 5.41 4.32 19.92
CA SER A 394 4.06 3.96 19.48
C SER A 394 3.96 3.94 17.96
N MET A 395 4.52 4.94 17.30
CA MET A 395 4.62 4.99 15.84
C MET A 395 5.45 3.83 15.28
N LEU A 396 6.63 3.54 15.86
CA LEU A 396 7.49 2.44 15.43
C LEU A 396 6.76 1.10 15.51
N PHE A 397 6.07 0.84 16.63
CA PHE A 397 5.30 -0.37 16.82
C PHE A 397 4.12 -0.45 15.85
N VAL A 398 3.27 0.58 15.79
CA VAL A 398 2.05 0.55 14.96
C VAL A 398 2.37 0.49 13.48
N PHE A 399 3.38 1.22 13.00
CA PHE A 399 3.76 1.14 11.58
C PHE A 399 4.43 -0.18 11.20
N ALA A 400 4.91 -0.99 12.14
CA ALA A 400 5.36 -2.36 11.86
C ALA A 400 4.18 -3.32 11.64
N LEU A 401 3.02 -3.06 12.28
CA LEU A 401 1.86 -3.97 12.26
C LEU A 401 1.31 -4.26 10.85
N PRO A 402 1.24 -3.30 9.90
CA PRO A 402 0.84 -3.60 8.53
C PRO A 402 1.61 -4.77 7.92
N ALA A 403 2.94 -4.72 7.92
CA ALA A 403 3.78 -5.79 7.35
C ALA A 403 3.67 -7.08 8.16
N LEU A 404 3.81 -6.99 9.49
CA LEU A 404 3.77 -8.15 10.38
C LEU A 404 2.43 -8.90 10.29
N SER A 405 1.31 -8.19 10.16
CA SER A 405 0.00 -8.83 10.05
C SER A 405 -0.09 -9.80 8.88
N TRP A 406 0.48 -9.44 7.73
CA TRP A 406 0.47 -10.29 6.53
C TRP A 406 1.51 -11.39 6.62
N PHE A 407 2.70 -11.11 7.15
CA PHE A 407 3.72 -12.16 7.34
C PHE A 407 3.26 -13.25 8.32
N ILE A 408 2.40 -12.89 9.28
CA ILE A 408 1.83 -13.81 10.26
C ILE A 408 0.62 -14.55 9.68
N LEU A 409 -0.37 -13.82 9.15
CA LEU A 409 -1.62 -14.45 8.69
C LEU A 409 -1.46 -15.13 7.32
N GLY A 410 -0.76 -14.48 6.39
CA GLY A 410 -0.36 -15.01 5.09
C GLY A 410 0.99 -15.70 5.15
N LYS A 411 1.22 -16.53 6.17
CA LYS A 411 2.52 -17.18 6.47
C LYS A 411 3.06 -17.97 5.27
N ALA A 412 2.27 -18.90 4.74
CA ALA A 412 2.72 -19.76 3.63
C ALA A 412 2.97 -18.94 2.35
N HIS A 413 2.08 -17.99 2.06
CA HIS A 413 2.26 -17.04 0.96
C HIS A 413 3.56 -16.23 1.11
N SER A 414 3.80 -15.67 2.29
CA SER A 414 5.00 -14.86 2.56
C SER A 414 6.28 -15.69 2.57
N PHE A 415 6.22 -16.97 2.91
CA PHE A 415 7.39 -17.83 2.76
C PHE A 415 7.87 -17.95 1.30
N VAL A 416 6.92 -18.07 0.36
CA VAL A 416 7.19 -18.24 -1.08
C VAL A 416 7.51 -16.90 -1.75
N HIS A 417 6.76 -15.86 -1.39
CA HIS A 417 6.74 -14.59 -2.11
C HIS A 417 7.66 -13.54 -1.49
N THR A 418 8.93 -13.91 -1.25
CA THR A 418 9.99 -12.97 -0.83
C THR A 418 10.35 -11.99 -1.94
N HIS A 419 10.04 -12.30 -3.20
CA HIS A 419 10.28 -11.44 -4.35
C HIS A 419 9.22 -10.34 -4.55
N MET A 420 8.27 -10.15 -3.62
CA MET A 420 7.24 -9.12 -3.74
C MET A 420 6.76 -8.55 -2.38
N ASN A 421 6.64 -9.36 -1.32
CA ASN A 421 6.02 -8.86 -0.06
C ASN A 421 6.93 -7.91 0.76
N PHE A 422 8.19 -7.68 0.39
CA PHE A 422 9.03 -6.65 1.03
C PHE A 422 8.42 -5.24 0.93
N ILE A 423 7.59 -4.99 -0.08
CA ILE A 423 6.89 -3.72 -0.24
C ILE A 423 6.05 -3.35 0.99
N LEU A 424 5.62 -4.32 1.80
CA LEU A 424 4.79 -4.06 2.96
C LEU A 424 5.50 -3.28 4.06
N TRP A 425 6.84 -3.33 4.14
CA TRP A 425 7.60 -2.49 5.05
C TRP A 425 7.47 -0.99 4.73
N TYR A 426 7.09 -0.63 3.51
CA TYR A 426 6.94 0.77 3.09
C TYR A 426 5.59 1.36 3.47
N LEU A 427 4.70 0.59 4.10
CA LEU A 427 3.45 1.08 4.72
C LEU A 427 3.75 1.78 6.06
N GLY A 428 4.60 2.80 6.02
CA GLY A 428 4.97 3.67 7.13
C GLY A 428 6.16 3.22 7.97
N PHE A 429 6.49 1.92 8.00
CA PHE A 429 7.60 1.43 8.84
C PHE A 429 8.95 1.95 8.35
N THR A 430 9.23 1.85 7.05
CA THR A 430 10.46 2.40 6.46
C THR A 430 10.61 3.90 6.76
N ALA A 431 9.52 4.66 6.67
CA ALA A 431 9.51 6.09 7.01
C ALA A 431 9.85 6.31 8.49
N MET A 432 9.35 5.47 9.39
CA MET A 432 9.70 5.52 10.82
C MET A 432 11.18 5.25 11.09
N LEU A 433 11.77 4.30 10.38
CA LEU A 433 13.19 4.00 10.51
C LEU A 433 14.07 5.19 10.12
N LEU A 434 13.65 5.99 9.12
CA LEU A 434 14.31 7.24 8.77
C LEU A 434 13.99 8.38 9.74
N TYR A 435 12.77 8.40 10.27
CA TYR A 435 12.24 9.49 11.08
C TYR A 435 12.90 9.58 12.45
N ILE A 436 13.09 8.45 13.15
CA ILE A 436 13.68 8.45 14.49
C ILE A 436 15.09 9.05 14.49
N PRO A 437 16.04 8.62 13.62
CA PRO A 437 17.36 9.24 13.54
C PRO A 437 17.30 10.72 13.19
N SER A 438 16.44 11.10 12.24
CA SER A 438 16.28 12.51 11.82
C SER A 438 15.81 13.40 12.97
N THR A 439 14.82 12.96 13.73
CA THR A 439 14.30 13.68 14.90
C THR A 439 15.35 13.79 16.01
N PHE A 440 16.08 12.70 16.29
CA PHE A 440 17.17 12.71 17.27
C PHE A 440 18.26 13.74 16.93
N LEU A 441 18.69 13.80 15.67
CA LEU A 441 19.71 14.75 15.21
C LEU A 441 19.23 16.20 15.30
N LEU A 442 17.96 16.47 14.95
CA LEU A 442 17.38 17.81 15.06
C LEU A 442 17.29 18.29 16.50
N GLN A 443 16.93 17.41 17.44
CA GLN A 443 16.93 17.75 18.86
C GLN A 443 18.33 18.09 19.37
N LYS A 444 19.33 17.30 19.02
CA LYS A 444 20.73 17.54 19.41
C LYS A 444 21.21 18.92 18.92
N LYS A 445 20.94 19.25 17.65
CA LYS A 445 21.27 20.57 17.06
C LYS A 445 20.60 21.73 17.79
N ASN A 446 19.34 21.59 18.19
CA ASN A 446 18.63 22.65 18.90
C ASN A 446 19.15 22.86 20.33
N ASN A 447 19.60 21.80 21.00
CA ASN A 447 20.22 21.91 22.32
C ASN A 447 21.58 22.61 22.26
N PHE A 448 22.41 22.33 21.24
CA PHE A 448 23.68 23.05 21.02
C PHE A 448 23.51 24.54 20.71
N LYS A 449 22.36 24.96 20.18
CA LYS A 449 22.08 26.39 19.93
C LYS A 449 21.58 27.14 21.18
N LYS A 450 21.23 26.41 22.25
CA LYS A 450 20.70 26.97 23.50
C LYS A 450 21.73 26.97 24.63
N SER A 451 22.77 26.14 24.53
CA SER A 451 24.02 26.21 25.31
C SER A 451 24.97 27.21 24.70
#